data_AF-A0A5C7RKZ3-F1
#
_entry.id   AF-A0A5C7RKZ3-F1
#
_cell.length_a   1.000
_cell.length_b   1.000
_cell.length_c   1.000
_cell.angle_alpha   90.00
_cell.angle_beta   90.00
_cell.angle_gamma   90.00
#
_symmetry.space_group_name_H-M   'P 1'
#
loop_
_entity.id
_entity.type
_entity.pdbx_description
1 polymer ?
#
loop_
_entity_poly.entity_id
_entity_poly.type
_entity_poly.pdbx_seq_one_letter_code
_entity_poly.pdbx_strand_id
1 'polypeptide(L)'
;MQFFTHFFFPYLLWIPKVNRETLKADLMAGLTGAVIVLPQGVAFATIAGLPPEYGLYTAMVTPIIAAIFGSSWHLISGPTTAISIVVFSAISGHTEPGTAEYIEFTLTLTFLAGVYQLAFALARLGVLVNFVSHTVVIGFT
;
A
#
# COMPACT_ATOMS: atom_id res chain seq x y z
N MET A 1 -23.63 14.58 -10.78
CA MET A 1 -23.37 13.18 -11.18
C MET A 1 -21.89 12.89 -11.42
N GLN A 2 -21.12 13.79 -12.04
CA GLN A 2 -19.66 13.61 -12.29
C GLN A 2 -18.81 13.44 -11.02
N PHE A 3 -19.11 14.15 -9.93
CA PHE A 3 -18.34 14.02 -8.67
C PHE A 3 -18.35 12.59 -8.09
N PHE A 4 -19.50 11.91 -8.14
CA PHE A 4 -19.63 10.54 -7.62
C PHE A 4 -18.91 9.51 -8.50
N THR A 5 -18.96 9.65 -9.83
CA THR A 5 -18.26 8.72 -10.72
C THR A 5 -16.74 8.83 -10.60
N HIS A 6 -16.21 10.03 -10.37
CA HIS A 6 -14.77 10.25 -10.23
C HIS A 6 -14.24 9.81 -8.87
N PHE A 7 -15.10 9.76 -7.85
CA PHE A 7 -14.76 9.22 -6.54
C PHE A 7 -14.62 7.69 -6.54
N PHE A 8 -15.53 6.98 -7.22
CA PHE A 8 -15.49 5.50 -7.28
C PHE A 8 -14.64 4.95 -8.43
N PHE A 9 -14.47 5.69 -9.51
CA PHE A 9 -13.73 5.28 -10.71
C PHE A 9 -12.70 6.34 -11.13
N PRO A 10 -11.70 6.64 -10.27
CA PRO A 10 -10.71 7.68 -10.58
C PRO A 10 -9.87 7.35 -11.81
N TYR A 11 -9.75 6.07 -12.19
CA TYR A 11 -9.02 5.69 -13.39
C TYR A 11 -9.58 6.27 -14.70
N LEU A 12 -10.87 6.60 -14.74
CA LEU A 12 -11.50 7.23 -15.90
C LEU A 12 -10.94 8.64 -16.18
N LEU A 13 -10.30 9.26 -15.19
CA LEU A 13 -9.63 10.56 -15.35
C LEU A 13 -8.29 10.46 -16.07
N TRP A 14 -7.57 9.35 -15.91
CA TRP A 14 -6.21 9.21 -16.43
C TRP A 14 -6.12 8.43 -17.72
N ILE A 15 -7.02 7.48 -17.97
CA ILE A 15 -7.06 6.74 -19.24
C ILE A 15 -7.02 7.66 -20.48
N PRO A 16 -7.82 8.75 -20.57
CA PRO A 16 -7.80 9.62 -21.75
C PRO A 16 -6.49 10.38 -21.95
N LYS A 17 -5.64 10.47 -20.91
CA LYS A 17 -4.35 11.16 -20.98
C LYS A 17 -3.20 10.25 -21.41
N VAL A 18 -3.42 8.94 -21.46
CA VAL A 18 -2.41 7.98 -21.90
C VAL A 18 -2.19 8.11 -23.40
N ASN A 19 -0.98 8.47 -23.79
CA ASN A 19 -0.54 8.51 -25.18
C ASN A 19 0.82 7.80 -25.32
N ARG A 20 1.37 7.77 -26.54
CA ARG A 20 2.63 7.06 -26.82
C ARG A 20 3.83 7.61 -26.04
N GLU A 21 3.86 8.91 -25.76
CA GLU A 21 4.95 9.54 -25.03
C GLU A 21 4.85 9.23 -23.53
N THR A 22 3.65 9.39 -22.95
CA THR A 22 3.42 9.09 -21.53
C THR A 22 3.63 7.60 -21.26
N LEU A 23 3.16 6.71 -22.14
CA LEU A 23 3.34 5.27 -21.97
C LEU A 23 4.82 4.87 -21.95
N LYS A 24 5.67 5.50 -22.76
CA LYS A 24 7.12 5.26 -22.74
C LYS A 24 7.75 5.75 -21.44
N ALA A 25 7.35 6.95 -20.98
CA ALA A 25 7.83 7.51 -19.72
C ALA A 25 7.41 6.64 -18.52
N ASP A 26 6.13 6.26 -18.45
CA ASP A 26 5.56 5.43 -17.40
C ASP A 26 6.16 4.03 -17.39
N LEU A 27 6.46 3.45 -18.56
CA LEU A 27 7.14 2.15 -18.65
C LEU A 27 8.55 2.22 -18.06
N MET A 28 9.33 3.26 -18.41
CA MET A 28 10.67 3.45 -17.85
C MET A 28 10.61 3.69 -16.33
N ALA A 29 9.71 4.54 -15.87
CA ALA A 29 9.51 4.81 -14.45
C ALA A 29 9.08 3.54 -13.68
N GLY A 30 8.15 2.76 -14.25
CA GLY A 30 7.68 1.50 -13.69
C GLY A 30 8.77 0.44 -13.62
N LEU A 31 9.61 0.31 -14.65
CA LEU A 31 10.76 -0.59 -14.64
C LEU A 31 11.79 -0.20 -13.59
N THR A 32 12.15 1.09 -13.49
CA THR A 32 13.06 1.58 -12.45
C THR A 32 12.49 1.35 -11.06
N GLY A 33 11.20 1.64 -10.86
CA GLY A 33 10.49 1.39 -9.61
C GLY A 33 10.46 -0.10 -9.25
N ALA A 34 10.22 -0.99 -10.22
CA ALA A 34 10.19 -2.43 -10.01
C ALA A 34 11.56 -2.96 -9.54
N VAL A 35 12.65 -2.49 -10.15
CA VAL A 35 14.02 -2.87 -9.74
C VAL A 35 14.32 -2.49 -8.29
N ILE A 36 13.80 -1.34 -7.83
CA ILE A 36 13.99 -0.87 -6.45
C ILE A 36 13.06 -1.62 -5.48
N VAL A 37 11.79 -1.80 -5.85
CA VAL A 37 10.76 -2.33 -4.94
C VAL A 37 10.93 -3.83 -4.70
N LEU A 38 11.50 -4.59 -5.65
CA LEU A 38 11.71 -6.03 -5.51
C LEU A 38 12.57 -6.41 -4.29
N PRO A 39 13.82 -5.93 -4.17
CA PRO A 39 14.63 -6.22 -2.98
C PRO A 39 14.06 -5.57 -1.72
N GLN A 40 13.45 -4.38 -1.84
CA GLN A 40 12.84 -3.67 -0.73
C GLN A 40 11.65 -4.45 -0.13
N GLY A 41 10.76 -4.98 -0.96
CA GLY A 41 9.62 -5.79 -0.53
C GLY A 41 10.06 -7.05 0.21
N VAL A 42 11.08 -7.74 -0.30
CA VAL A 42 11.68 -8.92 0.37
C VAL A 42 12.23 -8.56 1.75
N ALA A 43 12.95 -7.43 1.87
CA ALA A 43 13.45 -6.95 3.14
C ALA A 43 12.30 -6.62 4.12
N PHE A 44 11.24 -5.98 3.63
CA PHE A 44 10.09 -5.59 4.44
C PHE A 44 9.24 -6.78 4.91
N ALA A 45 9.10 -7.83 4.10
CA ALA A 45 8.47 -9.08 4.54
C ALA A 45 9.29 -9.75 5.65
N THR A 46 10.61 -9.77 5.50
CA THR A 46 11.52 -10.30 6.52
C THR A 46 11.40 -9.51 7.84
N ILE A 47 11.33 -8.17 7.78
CA ILE A 47 11.09 -7.33 8.97
C ILE A 47 9.74 -7.63 9.62
N ALA A 48 8.72 -7.93 8.82
CA ALA A 48 7.39 -8.30 9.30
C ALA A 48 7.32 -9.73 9.88
N GLY A 49 8.41 -10.50 9.84
CA GLY A 49 8.43 -11.91 10.28
C GLY A 49 7.73 -12.87 9.30
N LEU A 50 7.53 -12.45 8.06
CA LEU A 50 6.88 -13.24 7.01
C LEU A 50 7.90 -13.85 6.03
N PRO A 51 7.54 -14.94 5.34
CA PRO A 51 8.30 -15.43 4.20
C PRO A 51 8.50 -14.35 3.12
N PRO A 52 9.69 -14.26 2.49
CA PRO A 52 10.04 -13.23 1.50
C PRO A 52 9.02 -13.01 0.36
N GLU A 53 8.36 -14.07 -0.08
CA GLU A 53 7.37 -14.04 -1.16
C GLU A 53 6.17 -13.12 -0.87
N TYR A 54 5.81 -12.92 0.41
CA TYR A 54 4.75 -11.98 0.78
C TYR A 54 5.12 -10.53 0.48
N GLY A 55 6.42 -10.21 0.48
CA GLY A 55 6.94 -8.92 0.04
C GLY A 55 6.70 -8.68 -1.45
N LEU A 56 6.86 -9.74 -2.25
CA LEU A 56 6.58 -9.68 -3.69
C LEU A 56 5.08 -9.57 -3.96
N TYR A 57 4.25 -10.33 -3.25
CA TYR A 57 2.80 -10.25 -3.39
C TYR A 57 2.27 -8.84 -3.09
N THR A 58 2.73 -8.25 -1.98
CA THR A 58 2.32 -6.89 -1.62
C THR A 58 2.87 -5.84 -2.60
N ALA A 59 4.11 -5.99 -3.08
CA ALA A 59 4.70 -5.09 -4.07
C ALA A 59 4.06 -5.17 -5.46
N MET A 60 3.37 -6.26 -5.80
CA MET A 60 2.63 -6.40 -7.07
C MET A 60 1.17 -5.99 -6.94
N VAL A 61 0.47 -6.52 -5.94
CA VAL A 61 -0.99 -6.38 -5.84
C VAL A 61 -1.38 -4.97 -5.38
N THR A 62 -0.68 -4.42 -4.38
CA THR A 62 -0.99 -3.09 -3.82
C THR A 62 -0.96 -1.97 -4.87
N PRO A 63 0.08 -1.82 -5.71
CA PRO A 63 0.10 -0.76 -6.70
C PRO A 63 -0.95 -0.94 -7.80
N ILE A 64 -1.32 -2.17 -8.18
CA ILE A 64 -2.40 -2.41 -9.15
C ILE A 64 -3.73 -1.90 -8.59
N ILE A 65 -4.05 -2.27 -7.34
CA ILE A 65 -5.26 -1.80 -6.66
C ILE A 65 -5.22 -0.27 -6.48
N ALA A 66 -4.08 0.28 -6.05
CA ALA A 66 -3.91 1.72 -5.87
C ALA A 66 -3.99 2.51 -7.19
N ALA A 67 -3.56 1.96 -8.33
CA ALA A 67 -3.67 2.62 -9.63
C ALA A 67 -5.13 2.72 -10.11
N ILE A 68 -5.98 1.77 -9.71
CA ILE A 68 -7.41 1.73 -10.07
C ILE A 68 -8.23 2.66 -9.17
N PHE A 69 -7.99 2.63 -7.85
CA PHE A 69 -8.82 3.32 -6.85
C PHE A 69 -8.17 4.58 -6.25
N GLY A 70 -6.89 4.82 -6.51
CA GLY A 70 -6.16 5.97 -6.00
C GLY A 70 -6.46 7.25 -6.79
N SER A 71 -6.39 8.38 -6.09
CA SER A 71 -6.55 9.71 -6.70
C SER A 71 -5.23 10.35 -7.15
N SER A 72 -4.09 9.77 -6.78
CA SER A 72 -2.75 10.29 -7.13
C SER A 72 -2.16 9.52 -8.31
N TRP A 73 -1.57 10.27 -9.25
CA TRP A 73 -1.06 9.76 -10.52
C TRP A 73 0.38 9.26 -10.43
N HIS A 74 1.13 9.76 -9.44
CA HIS A 74 2.56 9.46 -9.28
C HIS A 74 2.85 8.70 -7.98
N LEU A 75 1.85 8.46 -7.14
CA LEU A 75 2.03 7.76 -5.88
C LEU A 75 2.25 6.27 -6.13
N ILE A 76 3.36 5.75 -5.64
CA ILE A 76 3.63 4.31 -5.60
C ILE A 76 3.17 3.80 -4.23
N SER A 77 2.24 2.85 -4.24
CA SER A 77 1.75 2.18 -3.02
C SER A 77 2.37 0.79 -2.92
N GLY A 78 2.83 0.41 -1.74
CA GLY A 78 3.50 -0.85 -1.50
C GLY A 78 3.85 -1.05 -0.02
N PRO A 79 4.57 -2.12 0.32
CA PRO A 79 5.02 -2.35 1.69
C PRO A 79 5.98 -1.24 2.13
N THR A 80 5.97 -0.91 3.43
CA THR A 80 6.87 0.08 4.02
C THR A 80 7.48 -0.47 5.32
N THR A 81 8.68 0.01 5.66
CA THR A 81 9.37 -0.38 6.90
C THR A 81 8.49 -0.20 8.13
N ALA A 82 7.81 0.94 8.24
CA ALA A 82 6.99 1.26 9.40
C ALA A 82 5.83 0.27 9.59
N ILE A 83 5.11 -0.04 8.51
CA ILE A 83 4.00 -1.01 8.56
C ILE A 83 4.53 -2.41 8.89
N SER A 84 5.67 -2.82 8.34
CA SER A 84 6.30 -4.11 8.64
C SER A 84 6.62 -4.26 10.14
N ILE A 85 7.20 -3.22 10.76
CA ILE A 85 7.51 -3.23 12.20
C ILE A 85 6.22 -3.29 13.04
N VAL A 86 5.19 -2.54 12.65
CA VAL A 86 3.88 -2.55 13.32
C VAL A 86 3.23 -3.94 13.26
N VAL A 87 3.22 -4.58 12.08
CA VAL A 87 2.71 -5.95 11.93
C VAL A 87 3.50 -6.93 12.82
N PHE A 88 4.83 -6.88 12.77
CA PHE A 88 5.68 -7.75 13.58
C PHE A 88 5.40 -7.60 15.08
N SER A 89 5.41 -6.36 15.58
CA SER A 89 5.16 -6.07 17.00
C SER A 89 3.75 -6.44 17.46
N ALA A 90 2.74 -6.35 16.58
CA ALA A 90 1.37 -6.73 16.91
C ALA A 90 1.18 -8.25 17.04
N ILE A 91 1.87 -9.04 16.20
CA ILE A 91 1.62 -10.49 16.08
C ILE A 91 2.64 -11.34 16.85
N SER A 92 3.91 -10.93 16.92
CA SER A 92 5.01 -11.72 17.51
C SER A 92 4.83 -12.10 18.99
N GLY A 93 4.01 -11.35 19.74
CA GLY A 93 3.66 -11.70 21.12
C GLY A 93 2.60 -12.79 21.26
N HIS A 94 1.92 -13.16 20.16
CA HIS A 94 0.81 -14.11 20.15
C HIS A 94 1.16 -15.42 19.43
N THR A 95 2.01 -15.35 18.40
CA THR A 95 2.38 -16.50 17.55
C THR A 95 3.83 -16.39 17.13
N GLU A 96 4.49 -17.52 16.88
CA GLU A 96 5.90 -17.56 16.48
C GLU A 96 6.07 -17.20 14.99
N PRO A 97 6.95 -16.24 14.62
CA PRO A 97 7.21 -15.88 13.23
C PRO A 97 7.55 -17.06 12.32
N GLY A 98 7.09 -17.01 11.08
CA GLY A 98 7.34 -18.07 10.07
C GLY A 98 6.46 -19.31 10.19
N THR A 99 5.64 -19.44 11.25
CA THR A 99 4.64 -20.52 11.34
C THR A 99 3.41 -20.24 10.48
N ALA A 100 2.64 -21.28 10.15
CA ALA A 100 1.38 -21.12 9.42
C ALA A 100 0.37 -20.25 10.20
N GLU A 101 0.32 -20.42 11.53
CA GLU A 101 -0.55 -19.63 12.40
C GLU A 101 -0.20 -18.13 12.37
N TYR A 102 1.09 -17.80 12.38
CA TYR A 102 1.56 -16.40 12.26
C TYR A 102 1.10 -15.76 10.95
N ILE A 103 1.14 -16.50 9.85
CA ILE A 103 0.67 -16.05 8.55
C ILE A 103 -0.85 -15.81 8.59
N GLU A 104 -1.64 -16.73 9.16
CA GLU A 104 -3.09 -16.58 9.30
C GLU A 104 -3.47 -15.36 10.14
N PHE A 105 -2.78 -15.12 11.26
CA PHE A 105 -2.96 -13.94 12.10
C PHE A 105 -2.61 -12.66 11.34
N THR A 106 -1.51 -12.66 10.60
CA THR A 106 -1.07 -11.50 9.83
C THR A 106 -2.05 -11.17 8.69
N LEU A 107 -2.57 -12.18 7.99
CA LEU A 107 -3.59 -12.00 6.96
C LEU A 107 -4.90 -11.47 7.56
N THR A 108 -5.31 -12.00 8.71
CA THR A 108 -6.51 -11.56 9.43
C THR A 108 -6.37 -10.09 9.88
N LEU A 109 -5.23 -9.72 10.47
CA LEU A 109 -4.93 -8.35 10.85
C LEU A 109 -4.99 -7.40 9.64
N THR A 110 -4.35 -7.81 8.53
CA THR A 110 -4.33 -7.03 7.29
C THR A 110 -5.73 -6.86 6.71
N PHE A 111 -6.55 -7.91 6.73
CA PHE A 111 -7.94 -7.84 6.29
C PHE A 111 -8.75 -6.87 7.15
N LEU A 112 -8.66 -6.97 8.48
CA LEU A 112 -9.33 -6.06 9.40
C LEU A 112 -8.88 -4.61 9.23
N ALA A 113 -7.58 -4.38 9.03
CA ALA A 113 -7.05 -3.06 8.72
C ALA A 113 -7.69 -2.48 7.45
N GLY A 114 -7.86 -3.28 6.40
CA GLY A 114 -8.58 -2.89 5.18
C GLY A 114 -10.05 -2.56 5.44
N VAL A 115 -10.76 -3.36 6.25
CA VAL A 115 -12.15 -3.09 6.65
C VAL A 115 -12.26 -1.76 7.39
N TYR A 116 -11.36 -1.48 8.34
CA TYR A 116 -11.34 -0.19 9.04
C TYR A 116 -11.02 0.98 8.11
N GLN A 117 -10.06 0.83 7.20
CA GLN A 117 -9.75 1.84 6.20
C GLN A 117 -10.96 2.15 5.31
N LEU A 118 -11.71 1.13 4.88
CA LEU A 118 -12.95 1.31 4.12
C LEU A 118 -14.04 2.01 4.96
N ALA A 119 -14.22 1.62 6.22
CA ALA A 119 -15.16 2.28 7.12
C ALA A 119 -14.81 3.78 7.31
N PHE A 120 -13.52 4.09 7.48
CA PHE A 120 -13.04 5.47 7.59
C PHE A 120 -13.22 6.25 6.29
N ALA A 121 -13.03 5.61 5.14
CA ALA A 121 -13.29 6.23 3.83
C ALA A 121 -14.78 6.57 3.66
N LEU A 122 -15.69 5.67 4.04
CA LEU A 122 -17.15 5.91 4.00
C LEU A 122 -17.56 7.05 4.94
N ALA A 123 -16.96 7.11 6.13
CA ALA A 123 -17.14 8.19 7.09
C ALA A 123 -16.40 9.50 6.72
N ARG A 124 -15.67 9.53 5.59
CA ARG A 124 -14.86 10.67 5.11
C ARG A 124 -13.82 11.16 6.11
N LEU A 125 -13.28 10.26 6.93
CA LEU A 125 -12.31 10.58 7.98
C LEU A 125 -10.89 10.83 7.43
N GLY A 126 -10.67 10.69 6.12
CA GLY A 126 -9.39 11.04 5.49
C GLY A 126 -8.97 12.50 5.71
N VAL A 127 -9.93 13.41 5.93
CA VAL A 127 -9.64 14.82 6.26
C VAL A 127 -8.87 14.95 7.58
N LEU A 128 -9.03 14.00 8.50
CA LEU A 128 -8.33 14.01 9.80
C LEU A 128 -6.82 13.86 9.66
N VAL A 129 -6.34 13.25 8.58
CA VAL A 129 -4.90 13.10 8.29
C VAL A 129 -4.22 14.46 8.13
N ASN A 130 -4.95 15.49 7.68
CA ASN A 130 -4.41 16.85 7.54
C ASN A 130 -4.10 17.53 8.89
N PHE A 131 -4.57 16.98 10.00
CA PHE A 131 -4.28 17.49 11.35
C PHE A 131 -3.06 16.83 12.01
N VAL A 132 -2.45 15.84 11.35
CA VAL A 132 -1.20 15.24 11.83
C VAL A 132 -0.06 16.24 11.61
N SER A 133 0.65 16.61 12.68
CA SER A 133 1.72 17.60 12.59
C SER A 133 2.93 17.06 11.82
N HIS A 134 3.60 17.93 11.08
CA HIS A 134 4.79 17.58 10.32
C HIS A 134 5.90 16.98 11.20
N THR A 135 6.06 17.48 12.43
CA THR A 135 7.05 16.98 13.39
C THR A 135 6.78 15.54 13.81
N VAL A 136 5.51 15.15 13.96
CA VAL A 136 5.13 13.76 14.28
C VAL A 136 5.43 12.84 13.10
N VAL A 137 5.16 13.29 11.87
CA VAL A 137 5.48 12.52 10.66
C VAL A 137 6.99 12.28 10.58
N ILE A 138 7.82 13.32 10.71
CA ILE A 138 9.29 13.19 10.73
C ILE A 138 9.74 12.26 11.87
N GLY A 139 9.17 12.39 13.06
CA GLY A 139 9.57 11.56 14.20
C GLY A 139 9.24 10.07 14.04
N PHE A 140 8.28 9.74 13.16
CA PHE A 140 7.85 8.37 12.91
C PHE A 140 8.54 7.73 11.70
N THR A 141 8.95 8.52 10.70
CA THR A 141 9.62 8.07 9.46
C THR A 141 11.13 8.07 9.59
#